data_AF-A0A453AAZ8-F1
#
_entry.id   AF-A0A453AAZ8-F1
#
_cell.length_a   1.000
_cell.length_b   1.000
_cell.length_c   1.000
_cell.angle_alpha   90.00
_cell.angle_beta   90.00
_cell.angle_gamma   90.00
#
_symmetry.space_group_name_H-M   'P 1'
#
loop_
_entity.id
_entity.type
_entity.pdbx_description
1 polymer ?
#
loop_
_entity_poly.entity_id
_entity_poly.type
_entity_poly.pdbx_seq_one_letter_code
_entity_poly.pdbx_strand_id
1 'polypeptide(L)'
;GPAEAQSAAELGGRVGRASSPRFAWCLSNVQTWASAALTDAETCLDSLAASAGAGAPREDVRRRVVAVEQAAGVALALVNRLQPARRPAAAVHQ
;
A
#
# COMPACT_ATOMS: atom_id res chain seq x y z
N GLY A 1 12.09 6.30 12.95
CA GLY A 1 12.96 5.27 13.55
C GLY A 1 14.13 4.96 12.64
N PRO A 2 15.26 4.41 13.17
CA PRO A 2 16.44 4.07 12.36
C PRO A 2 16.12 3.06 11.24
N ALA A 3 15.24 2.10 11.49
CA ALA A 3 14.78 1.15 10.47
C ALA A 3 14.04 1.81 9.31
N GLU A 4 13.17 2.80 9.59
CA GLU A 4 12.41 3.52 8.56
C GLU A 4 13.33 4.39 7.68
N ALA A 5 14.34 5.01 8.30
CA ALA A 5 15.34 5.78 7.57
C ALA A 5 16.17 4.89 6.63
N GLN A 6 16.55 3.70 7.09
CA GLN A 6 17.25 2.72 6.26
C GLN A 6 16.38 2.23 5.10
N SER A 7 15.12 1.86 5.36
CA SER A 7 14.17 1.47 4.31
C SER A 7 13.95 2.57 3.27
N ALA A 8 13.84 3.84 3.69
CA ALA A 8 13.70 4.97 2.78
C ALA A 8 14.97 5.21 1.93
N ALA A 9 16.16 4.93 2.48
CA ALA A 9 17.42 5.04 1.76
C ALA A 9 17.58 3.97 0.67
N GLU A 10 17.23 2.71 0.97
CA GLU A 10 17.28 1.59 0.01
C GLU A 10 16.37 1.83 -1.22
N LEU A 11 15.23 2.50 -1.02
CA LEU A 11 14.31 2.87 -2.10
C LEU A 11 14.84 4.01 -2.99
N GLY A 12 15.90 4.71 -2.57
CA GLY A 12 16.40 5.95 -3.17
C GLY A 12 16.82 5.85 -4.63
N GLY A 13 17.23 4.67 -5.10
CA GLY A 13 17.78 4.46 -6.46
C GLY A 13 16.74 4.52 -7.59
N ARG A 14 15.46 4.18 -7.34
CA ARG A 14 14.39 4.16 -8.35
C ARG A 14 13.33 5.25 -8.14
N VAL A 15 13.14 5.59 -6.88
CA VAL A 15 12.03 6.41 -6.39
C VAL A 15 12.49 7.84 -6.06
N GLY A 16 13.80 8.11 -6.16
CA GLY A 16 14.42 9.36 -5.73
C GLY A 16 14.75 9.33 -4.24
N ARG A 17 15.65 10.24 -3.80
CA ARG A 17 16.05 10.32 -2.38
C ARG A 17 14.82 10.43 -1.47
N ALA A 18 14.89 9.87 -0.26
CA ALA A 18 13.80 9.82 0.72
C ALA A 18 13.10 11.17 1.00
N SER A 19 13.81 12.29 0.88
CA SER A 19 13.28 13.65 1.08
C SER A 19 12.80 14.35 -0.19
N SER A 20 12.86 13.68 -1.34
CA SER A 20 12.55 14.29 -2.64
C SER A 20 11.04 14.33 -2.92
N PRO A 21 10.55 15.34 -3.67
CA PRO A 21 9.16 15.37 -4.13
C PRO A 21 8.77 14.13 -4.95
N ARG A 22 9.71 13.58 -5.72
CA ARG A 22 9.51 12.33 -6.48
C ARG A 22 9.24 11.14 -5.56
N PHE A 23 10.00 11.03 -4.46
CA PHE A 23 9.79 9.99 -3.47
C PHE A 23 8.41 10.09 -2.80
N ALA A 24 8.03 11.31 -2.40
CA ALA A 24 6.70 11.56 -1.84
C ALA A 24 5.57 11.23 -2.82
N TRP A 25 5.69 11.63 -4.09
CA TRP A 25 4.71 11.34 -5.14
C TRP A 25 4.61 9.83 -5.43
N CYS A 26 5.72 9.11 -5.48
CA CYS A 26 5.69 7.67 -5.67
C CYS A 26 5.02 6.97 -4.47
N LEU A 27 5.35 7.35 -3.23
CA LEU A 27 4.71 6.79 -2.05
C LEU A 27 3.20 7.07 -2.02
N SER A 28 2.74 8.27 -2.42
CA SER A 28 1.30 8.55 -2.50
C SER A 28 0.60 7.68 -3.54
N ASN A 29 1.23 7.41 -4.68
CA ASN A 29 0.68 6.47 -5.67
C ASN A 29 0.58 5.05 -5.10
N VAL A 30 1.64 4.55 -4.45
CA VAL A 30 1.62 3.22 -3.83
C VAL A 30 0.52 3.14 -2.77
N GLN A 31 0.33 4.19 -1.97
CA GLN A 31 -0.77 4.26 -1.00
C GLN A 31 -2.13 4.11 -1.68
N THR A 32 -2.40 4.89 -2.74
CA THR A 32 -3.67 4.81 -3.48
C THR A 32 -3.92 3.43 -4.06
N TRP A 33 -2.96 2.86 -4.77
CA TRP A 33 -3.13 1.56 -5.41
C TRP A 33 -3.20 0.40 -4.42
N ALA A 34 -2.46 0.45 -3.32
CA ALA A 34 -2.52 -0.55 -2.27
C ALA A 34 -3.86 -0.49 -1.50
N SER A 35 -4.39 0.70 -1.21
CA SER A 35 -5.74 0.84 -0.64
C SER A 35 -6.81 0.28 -1.57
N ALA A 36 -6.76 0.60 -2.86
CA ALA A 36 -7.70 0.04 -3.83
C ALA A 36 -7.62 -1.49 -3.89
N ALA A 37 -6.40 -2.05 -3.98
CA ALA A 37 -6.20 -3.49 -4.00
C ALA A 37 -6.70 -4.19 -2.72
N LEU A 38 -6.55 -3.55 -1.56
CA LEU A 38 -7.07 -4.08 -0.30
C LEU A 38 -8.61 -4.12 -0.31
N THR A 39 -9.26 -3.00 -0.68
CA THR A 39 -10.72 -2.93 -0.79
C THR A 39 -11.28 -3.91 -1.82
N ASP A 40 -10.63 -4.04 -2.98
CA ASP A 40 -11.02 -5.00 -4.02
C ASP A 40 -10.89 -6.45 -3.52
N ALA A 41 -9.82 -6.76 -2.78
CA ALA A 41 -9.61 -8.08 -2.20
C ALA A 41 -10.67 -8.41 -1.13
N GLU A 42 -10.94 -7.49 -0.20
CA GLU A 42 -12.00 -7.64 0.81
C GLU A 42 -13.36 -7.89 0.15
N THR A 43 -13.72 -7.04 -0.83
CA THR A 43 -15.00 -7.17 -1.56
C THR A 43 -15.09 -8.50 -2.33
N CYS A 44 -13.99 -8.96 -2.91
CA CYS A 44 -13.93 -10.23 -3.61
C CYS A 44 -14.13 -11.42 -2.64
N LEU A 45 -13.49 -11.39 -1.47
CA LEU A 45 -13.64 -12.42 -0.44
C LEU A 45 -15.07 -12.49 0.10
N ASP A 46 -15.70 -11.35 0.35
CA ASP A 46 -17.10 -11.26 0.77
C ASP A 46 -18.04 -11.88 -0.28
N SER A 47 -17.80 -11.57 -1.55
CA SER A 47 -18.59 -12.11 -2.68
C SER A 47 -18.41 -13.62 -2.84
N LEU A 48 -17.18 -14.13 -2.65
CA LEU A 48 -16.89 -15.56 -2.68
C LEU A 48 -17.57 -16.29 -1.51
N ALA A 49 -17.58 -15.69 -0.33
CA ALA A 49 -18.24 -16.25 0.85
C ALA A 49 -19.78 -16.27 0.71
N ALA A 50 -20.36 -15.26 0.06
CA ALA A 50 -21.80 -15.16 -0.17
C ALA A 50 -22.32 -16.10 -1.28
N SER A 51 -21.45 -16.63 -2.14
CA SER A 51 -21.85 -17.47 -3.26
C SER A 51 -22.05 -18.93 -2.86
N ALA A 52 -23.21 -19.52 -3.17
CA ALA A 52 -23.50 -20.92 -2.91
C ALA A 52 -22.53 -21.86 -3.66
N GLY A 53 -21.82 -22.71 -2.92
CA GLY A 53 -20.92 -23.74 -3.45
C GLY A 53 -19.44 -23.47 -3.19
N ALA A 54 -18.84 -24.27 -2.30
CA ALA A 54 -17.40 -24.32 -2.04
C ALA A 54 -16.80 -25.51 -2.81
N GLY A 55 -16.29 -25.26 -4.02
CA GLY A 55 -15.53 -26.24 -4.81
C GLY A 55 -14.03 -25.91 -4.81
N ALA A 56 -13.18 -26.90 -5.09
CA ALA A 56 -11.71 -26.73 -5.12
C ALA A 56 -11.22 -25.53 -5.95
N PRO A 57 -11.77 -25.22 -7.15
CA PRO A 57 -11.36 -24.04 -7.91
C PRO A 57 -11.61 -22.71 -7.18
N ARG A 58 -12.68 -22.62 -6.37
CA ARG A 58 -12.99 -21.41 -5.59
C ARG A 58 -12.09 -21.28 -4.37
N GLU A 59 -11.75 -22.38 -3.72
CA GLU A 59 -10.75 -22.39 -2.65
C GLU A 59 -9.39 -21.88 -3.13
N ASP A 60 -8.99 -22.28 -4.34
CA ASP A 60 -7.75 -21.81 -4.96
C ASP A 60 -7.79 -20.30 -5.24
N VAL A 61 -8.92 -19.78 -5.75
CA VAL A 61 -9.12 -18.34 -5.93
C VAL A 61 -9.09 -17.62 -4.59
N ARG A 62 -9.83 -18.10 -3.57
CA ARG A 62 -9.84 -17.49 -2.24
C ARG A 62 -8.43 -17.37 -1.67
N ARG A 63 -7.62 -18.43 -1.74
CA ARG A 63 -6.22 -18.40 -1.26
C ARG A 63 -5.37 -17.34 -1.97
N ARG A 64 -5.54 -17.17 -3.27
CA ARG A 64 -4.83 -16.12 -4.04
C ARG A 64 -5.28 -14.72 -3.64
N VAL A 65 -6.58 -14.50 -3.44
CA VAL A 65 -7.12 -13.20 -3.04
C VAL A 65 -6.68 -12.82 -1.63
N VAL A 66 -6.66 -13.77 -0.68
CA VAL A 66 -6.09 -13.56 0.67
C VAL A 66 -4.62 -13.15 0.60
N ALA A 67 -3.84 -13.73 -0.30
CA ALA A 67 -2.44 -13.33 -0.47
C ALA A 67 -2.31 -11.89 -0.99
N VAL A 68 -3.22 -11.44 -1.87
CA VAL A 68 -3.28 -10.05 -2.35
C VAL A 68 -3.64 -9.09 -1.23
N GLU A 69 -4.68 -9.43 -0.44
CA GLU A 69 -5.11 -8.66 0.73
C GLU A 69 -3.95 -8.43 1.70
N GLN A 70 -3.22 -9.49 2.07
CA GLN A 70 -2.08 -9.41 2.97
C GLN A 70 -0.94 -8.57 2.38
N ALA A 71 -0.60 -8.77 1.11
CA ALA A 71 0.45 -8.00 0.45
C ALA A 71 0.10 -6.50 0.37
N ALA A 72 -1.16 -6.17 0.06
CA ALA A 72 -1.66 -4.80 0.04
C ALA A 72 -1.61 -4.15 1.44
N GLY A 73 -2.03 -4.89 2.49
CA GLY A 73 -1.95 -4.43 3.87
C GLY A 73 -0.51 -4.17 4.34
N VAL A 74 0.43 -5.07 4.03
CA VAL A 74 1.86 -4.87 4.32
C VAL A 74 2.42 -3.65 3.58
N ALA A 75 2.07 -3.49 2.30
CA ALA A 75 2.49 -2.33 1.51
C ALA A 75 1.98 -1.02 2.13
N LEU A 76 0.70 -0.97 2.53
CA LEU A 76 0.13 0.20 3.21
C LEU A 76 0.83 0.52 4.52
N ALA A 77 1.10 -0.49 5.36
CA ALA A 77 1.80 -0.30 6.62
C ALA A 77 3.20 0.30 6.41
N LEU A 78 3.95 -0.19 5.41
CA LEU A 78 5.26 0.33 5.06
C LEU A 78 5.15 1.77 4.53
N VAL A 79 4.27 2.01 3.57
CA VAL A 79 4.10 3.33 2.96
C VAL A 79 3.72 4.36 4.02
N ASN A 80 2.76 4.06 4.90
CA ASN A 80 2.32 4.95 5.97
C ASN A 80 3.45 5.33 6.95
N ARG A 81 4.42 4.43 7.19
CA ARG A 81 5.61 4.72 8.02
C ARG A 81 6.68 5.52 7.29
N LEU A 82 6.75 5.40 5.97
CA LEU A 82 7.76 6.05 5.13
C LEU A 82 7.31 7.41 4.59
N GLN A 83 6.04 7.79 4.77
CA GLN A 83 5.53 9.08 4.30
C GLN A 83 6.35 10.20 4.94
N PRO A 84 6.96 11.09 4.14
CA PRO A 84 7.58 12.28 4.68
C PRO A 84 6.52 13.04 5.48
N ALA A 85 6.88 13.52 6.67
CA ALA A 85 6.01 14.41 7.42
C ALA A 85 5.54 15.52 6.47
N ARG A 86 4.22 15.64 6.28
CA ARG A 86 3.64 16.71 5.48
C ARG A 86 4.17 18.01 6.08
N ARG A 87 5.10 18.71 5.38
CA ARG A 87 5.49 20.05 5.82
C ARG A 87 4.19 20.83 5.95
N PRO A 88 3.87 21.43 7.11
CA PRO A 88 2.80 22.41 7.14
C PRO A 88 3.12 23.40 6.03
N ALA A 89 2.13 23.71 5.19
CA ALA A 89 2.27 24.77 4.22
C ALA A 89 2.74 25.98 5.02
N ALA A 90 4.02 26.34 4.90
CA ALA A 90 4.52 27.57 5.47
C ALA A 90 3.59 28.65 4.91
N ALA A 91 2.95 29.39 5.82
CA ALA A 91 2.03 30.46 5.49
C ALA A 91 2.59 31.23 4.29
N VAL A 92 1.93 31.10 3.14
CA VAL A 92 2.16 31.97 1.99
C VAL A 92 1.60 33.32 2.46
N HIS A 93 2.46 34.11 3.09
CA HIS A 93 2.24 35.52 3.26
C HIS A 93 2.87 36.19 2.05
N GLN A 94 2.02 36.56 1.10
CA GLN A 94 2.18 37.80 0.36
C GLN A 94 0.82 38.47 0.25
#